data_AF-A0AAP0DJA1-F1
#
_entry.id   AF-A0AAP0DJA1-F1
#
_cell.length_a   1.000
_cell.length_b   1.000
_cell.length_c   1.000
_cell.angle_alpha   90.00
_cell.angle_beta   90.00
_cell.angle_gamma   90.00
#
_symmetry.space_group_name_H-M   'P 1'
#
loop_
_entity.id
_entity.type
_entity.pdbx_description
1 polymer ?
#
loop_
_entity_poly.entity_id
_entity_poly.type
_entity_poly.pdbx_seq_one_letter_code
_entity_poly.pdbx_strand_id
1 'polypeptide(L)'
;MASAQQERRSELDAKAKEGETVVPGGTGGKSLEAQEHLAEGRSKGGQTRREQLGTEGYQEMGSKGGQTRKEQLGTEGYKEMGSKGGEARKEQLGTEGYKEMGSKGGQVRKEQLGTEGYKEMGSKGGEARKEQLGTEGYKELGSKGGEARKEQMGTEGYKEMGRKGGLSTADKSGQERVEEEGIKIDESKYRTKT
;
A
#
# COMPACT_ATOMS: atom_id res chain seq x y z
N MET A 1 12.45 -35.04 9.98
CA MET A 1 11.95 -33.66 10.19
C MET A 1 12.88 -32.81 11.06
N ALA A 2 13.44 -33.33 12.17
CA ALA A 2 14.41 -32.60 12.99
C ALA A 2 15.67 -32.13 12.22
N SER A 3 16.20 -32.95 11.31
CA SER A 3 17.38 -32.61 10.49
C SER A 3 17.16 -31.39 9.58
N ALA A 4 16.05 -31.35 8.83
CA ALA A 4 15.75 -30.25 7.91
C ALA A 4 15.50 -28.91 8.62
N GLN A 5 15.03 -28.94 9.88
CA GLN A 5 14.87 -27.72 10.68
C GLN A 5 16.21 -27.24 11.23
N GLN A 6 17.09 -28.17 11.59
CA GLN A 6 18.44 -27.90 12.09
C GLN A 6 19.35 -27.38 10.97
N GLU A 7 19.25 -27.94 9.77
CA GLU A 7 19.91 -27.44 8.55
C GLU A 7 19.48 -25.99 8.24
N ARG A 8 18.18 -25.70 8.19
CA ARG A 8 17.68 -24.32 7.99
C ARG A 8 18.19 -23.34 9.05
N ARG A 9 18.22 -23.73 10.33
CA ARG A 9 18.78 -22.85 11.38
C ARG A 9 20.27 -22.61 11.17
N SER A 10 21.03 -23.63 10.75
CA SER A 10 22.46 -23.47 10.46
C SER A 10 22.72 -22.57 9.26
N GLU A 11 21.89 -22.64 8.22
CA GLU A 11 21.95 -21.75 7.05
C GLU A 11 21.67 -20.29 7.44
N LEU A 12 20.61 -20.06 8.23
CA LEU A 12 20.28 -18.72 8.73
C LEU A 12 21.38 -18.17 9.65
N ASP A 13 22.02 -19.02 10.44
CA ASP A 13 23.14 -18.64 11.28
C ASP A 13 24.38 -18.25 10.47
N ALA A 14 24.68 -18.98 9.39
CA ALA A 14 25.76 -18.63 8.47
C ALA A 14 25.53 -17.26 7.82
N LYS A 15 24.31 -17.00 7.35
CA LYS A 15 23.91 -15.68 6.81
C LYS A 15 24.02 -14.56 7.85
N ALA A 16 23.58 -14.82 9.08
CA ALA A 16 23.71 -13.86 10.17
C ALA A 16 25.18 -13.53 10.49
N LYS A 17 26.08 -14.51 10.41
CA LYS A 17 27.54 -14.31 10.57
C LYS A 17 28.15 -13.43 9.49
N GLU A 18 27.63 -13.51 8.27
CA GLU A 18 27.99 -12.62 7.15
C GLU A 18 27.39 -11.20 7.30
N GLY A 19 26.55 -10.99 8.32
CA GLY A 19 25.95 -9.69 8.65
C GLY A 19 24.54 -9.49 8.06
N GLU A 20 23.96 -10.50 7.42
CA GLU A 20 22.58 -10.45 6.92
C GLU A 20 21.58 -10.42 8.08
N THR A 21 20.54 -9.59 7.99
CA THR A 21 19.43 -9.64 8.96
C THR A 21 18.44 -10.71 8.51
N VAL A 22 18.41 -11.83 9.21
CA VAL A 22 17.52 -12.97 8.95
C VAL A 22 16.30 -12.99 9.89
N VAL A 23 16.34 -12.25 11.00
CA VAL A 23 15.20 -12.05 11.89
C VAL A 23 14.72 -10.59 11.83
N PRO A 24 13.46 -10.31 11.44
CA PRO A 24 12.90 -8.96 11.49
C PRO A 24 12.99 -8.35 12.89
N GLY A 25 13.52 -7.13 12.98
CA GLY A 25 13.76 -6.46 14.26
C GLY A 25 15.02 -6.94 14.99
N GLY A 26 15.75 -7.92 14.45
CA GLY A 26 16.98 -8.48 15.02
C GLY A 26 18.29 -7.88 14.51
N THR A 27 18.23 -6.77 13.75
CA THR A 27 19.41 -6.15 13.11
C THR A 27 20.55 -5.89 14.10
N GLY A 28 21.77 -6.28 13.71
CA GLY A 28 23.02 -6.11 14.48
C GLY A 28 23.56 -7.39 15.12
N GLY A 29 22.78 -8.47 15.21
CA GLY A 29 23.24 -9.77 15.72
C GLY A 29 24.01 -10.59 14.68
N LYS A 30 25.11 -11.24 15.09
CA LYS A 30 25.97 -12.09 14.22
C LYS A 30 25.65 -13.60 14.29
N SER A 31 24.49 -13.96 14.83
CA SER A 31 23.97 -15.31 14.88
C SER A 31 22.44 -15.26 14.82
N LEU A 32 21.80 -16.35 14.41
CA LEU A 32 20.34 -16.43 14.40
C LEU A 32 19.77 -16.12 15.79
N GLU A 33 20.34 -16.76 16.81
CA GLU A 33 19.95 -16.59 18.22
C GLU A 33 20.15 -15.15 18.72
N ALA A 34 21.25 -14.49 18.36
CA ALA A 34 21.48 -13.10 18.74
C ALA A 34 20.45 -12.17 18.10
N GLN A 35 20.08 -12.41 16.83
CA GLN A 35 19.04 -11.63 16.17
C GLN A 35 17.66 -11.89 16.78
N GLU A 36 17.33 -13.14 17.14
CA GLU A 36 16.10 -13.51 17.85
C GLU A 36 16.00 -12.74 19.19
N HIS A 37 17.06 -12.77 20.01
CA HIS A 37 17.08 -12.04 21.28
C HIS A 37 16.98 -10.52 21.14
N LEU A 38 17.63 -9.94 20.12
CA LEU A 38 17.53 -8.50 19.84
C LEU A 38 16.12 -8.11 19.40
N ALA A 39 15.49 -8.91 18.54
CA ALA A 39 14.12 -8.68 18.10
C ALA A 39 13.14 -8.77 19.28
N GLU A 40 13.29 -9.81 20.11
CA GLU A 40 12.47 -10.00 21.30
C GLU A 40 12.67 -8.87 22.31
N GLY A 41 13.91 -8.49 22.61
CA GLY A 41 14.24 -7.42 23.54
C GLY A 41 13.67 -6.06 23.10
N ARG A 42 13.76 -5.73 21.80
CA ARG A 42 13.17 -4.50 21.24
C ARG A 42 11.65 -4.52 21.31
N SER A 43 11.02 -5.66 21.01
CA SER A 43 9.57 -5.82 21.10
C SER A 43 9.08 -5.63 22.53
N LYS A 44 9.70 -6.32 23.50
CA LYS A 44 9.41 -6.18 24.93
C LYS A 44 9.62 -4.76 25.41
N GLY A 45 10.74 -4.12 25.07
CA GLY A 45 11.00 -2.72 25.41
C GLY A 45 9.94 -1.76 24.88
N GLY A 46 9.47 -2.01 23.65
CA GLY A 46 8.35 -1.28 23.05
C GLY A 46 7.03 -1.46 23.82
N GLN A 47 6.71 -2.70 24.21
CA GLN A 47 5.52 -3.01 25.02
C GLN A 47 5.57 -2.34 26.39
N THR A 48 6.69 -2.48 27.11
CA THR A 48 6.89 -1.82 28.41
C THR A 48 6.74 -0.30 28.29
N ARG A 49 7.31 0.31 27.24
CA ARG A 49 7.16 1.75 27.02
C ARG A 49 5.71 2.14 26.73
N ARG A 50 4.97 1.31 26.00
CA ARG A 50 3.53 1.52 25.75
C ARG A 50 2.69 1.40 27.01
N GLU A 51 3.01 0.45 27.89
CA GLU A 51 2.34 0.31 29.19
C GLU A 51 2.59 1.51 30.09
N GLN A 52 3.82 2.02 30.14
CA GLN A 52 4.21 3.18 30.95
C GLN A 52 3.54 4.48 30.50
N LEU A 53 3.38 4.69 29.18
CA LEU A 53 2.87 5.94 28.60
C LEU A 53 1.38 5.89 28.26
N GLY A 54 0.78 4.70 28.28
CA GLY A 54 -0.51 4.47 27.64
C GLY A 54 -0.43 4.52 26.11
N THR A 55 -1.55 4.17 25.45
CA THR A 55 -1.63 4.14 23.98
C THR A 55 -1.42 5.52 23.37
N GLU A 56 -2.04 6.56 23.93
CA GLU A 56 -1.95 7.93 23.42
C GLU A 56 -0.54 8.49 23.55
N GLY A 57 0.08 8.38 24.73
CA GLY A 57 1.45 8.84 24.94
C GLY A 57 2.48 8.11 24.07
N TYR A 58 2.28 6.81 23.82
CA TYR A 58 3.12 6.04 22.90
C TYR A 58 2.97 6.51 21.44
N GLN A 59 1.74 6.78 20.99
CA GLN A 59 1.48 7.31 19.65
C GLN A 59 2.06 8.73 19.48
N GLU A 60 1.89 9.58 20.49
CA GLU A 60 2.44 10.94 20.49
C GLU A 60 3.97 10.91 20.39
N MET A 61 4.63 10.01 21.13
CA MET A 61 6.07 9.82 21.05
C MET A 61 6.54 9.42 19.66
N GLY A 62 5.84 8.48 19.01
CA GLY A 62 6.12 8.10 17.62
C GLY A 62 5.95 9.26 16.65
N SER A 63 4.86 10.04 16.80
CA SER A 63 4.59 11.21 15.97
C SER A 63 5.67 12.29 16.14
N LYS A 64 6.06 12.59 17.38
CA LYS A 64 7.14 13.52 17.70
C LYS A 64 8.47 13.08 17.09
N GLY A 65 8.81 11.79 17.20
CA GLY A 65 10.00 11.25 16.56
C GLY A 65 10.02 11.44 15.03
N GLY A 66 8.86 11.24 14.38
CA GLY A 66 8.69 11.51 12.96
C GLY A 66 8.85 12.99 12.61
N GLN A 67 8.29 13.89 13.41
CA GLN A 67 8.43 15.35 13.23
C GLN A 67 9.88 15.79 13.39
N THR A 68 10.58 15.35 14.45
CA THR A 68 11.99 15.64 14.65
C THR A 68 12.83 15.14 13.47
N ARG A 69 12.53 13.95 12.94
CA ARG A 69 13.23 13.44 11.76
C ARG A 69 12.96 14.29 10.51
N LYS A 70 11.73 14.77 10.34
CA LYS A 70 11.36 15.69 9.25
C LYS A 70 12.08 17.03 9.35
N GLU A 71 12.24 17.56 10.56
CA GLU A 71 13.01 18.80 10.80
C GLU A 71 14.50 18.59 10.45
N GLN A 72 15.09 17.47 10.86
CA GLN A 72 16.49 17.15 10.58
C GLN A 72 16.80 16.98 9.09
N LEU A 73 15.91 16.30 8.35
CA LEU A 73 16.11 16.00 6.93
C LEU A 73 15.57 17.10 5.99
N GLY A 74 14.74 18.00 6.52
CA GLY A 74 13.88 18.86 5.72
C GLY A 74 12.76 18.08 4.99
N THR A 75 11.85 18.85 4.37
CA THR A 75 10.68 18.29 3.69
C THR A 75 11.04 17.31 2.57
N GLU A 76 12.04 17.66 1.75
CA GLU A 76 12.44 16.82 0.61
C GLU A 76 13.17 15.55 1.07
N GLY A 77 14.10 15.65 2.02
CA GLY A 77 14.77 14.46 2.57
C GLY A 77 13.81 13.52 3.30
N TYR A 78 12.78 14.04 3.97
CA TYR A 78 11.74 13.22 4.59
C TYR A 78 10.86 12.50 3.56
N LYS A 79 10.46 13.20 2.48
CA LYS A 79 9.74 12.59 1.35
C LYS A 79 10.56 11.50 0.68
N GLU A 80 11.83 11.78 0.40
CA GLU A 80 12.76 10.83 -0.22
C GLU A 80 12.90 9.56 0.64
N MET A 81 13.05 9.70 1.95
CA MET A 81 13.09 8.57 2.88
C MET A 81 11.81 7.73 2.82
N GLY A 82 10.64 8.36 2.79
CA GLY A 82 9.37 7.67 2.64
C GLY A 82 9.27 6.90 1.32
N SER A 83 9.69 7.54 0.22
CA SER A 83 9.72 6.91 -1.11
C SER A 83 10.65 5.70 -1.13
N LYS A 84 11.89 5.83 -0.63
CA LYS A 84 12.85 4.71 -0.54
C LYS A 84 12.33 3.56 0.31
N GLY A 85 11.64 3.86 1.42
CA GLY A 85 10.98 2.84 2.22
C GLY A 85 9.90 2.08 1.45
N GLY A 86 9.09 2.81 0.67
CA GLY A 86 8.08 2.22 -0.22
C GLY A 86 8.68 1.36 -1.33
N GLU A 87 9.75 1.82 -1.97
CA GLU A 87 10.49 1.08 -3.01
C GLU A 87 11.10 -0.20 -2.46
N ALA A 88 11.83 -0.11 -1.34
CA ALA A 88 12.40 -1.29 -0.68
C ALA A 88 11.30 -2.29 -0.30
N ARG A 89 10.13 -1.82 0.14
CA ARG A 89 9.01 -2.70 0.45
C ARG A 89 8.41 -3.37 -0.79
N LYS A 90 8.34 -2.64 -1.91
CA LYS A 90 7.89 -3.18 -3.19
C LYS A 90 8.86 -4.22 -3.75
N GLU A 91 10.16 -4.01 -3.57
CA GLU A 91 11.19 -4.98 -3.95
C GLU A 91 11.07 -6.27 -3.13
N GLN A 92 10.91 -6.15 -1.80
CA GLN A 92 10.76 -7.32 -0.91
C GLN A 92 9.51 -8.16 -1.20
N LEU A 93 8.38 -7.51 -1.50
CA LEU A 93 7.09 -8.17 -1.71
C LEU A 93 6.82 -8.56 -3.16
N GLY A 94 7.57 -7.99 -4.10
CA GLY A 94 7.22 -8.01 -5.52
C GLY A 94 5.98 -7.16 -5.83
N THR A 95 5.65 -7.06 -7.12
CA THR A 95 4.52 -6.28 -7.64
C THR A 95 3.18 -6.75 -7.08
N GLU A 96 2.94 -8.06 -7.05
CA GLU A 96 1.67 -8.63 -6.57
C GLU A 96 1.52 -8.49 -5.06
N GLY A 97 2.56 -8.77 -4.28
CA GLY A 97 2.52 -8.59 -2.82
C GLY A 97 2.32 -7.13 -2.42
N TYR A 98 2.90 -6.17 -3.17
CA TYR A 98 2.68 -4.75 -2.92
C TYR A 98 1.24 -4.30 -3.27
N LYS A 99 0.67 -4.79 -4.38
CA LYS A 99 -0.74 -4.55 -4.74
C LYS A 99 -1.69 -5.14 -3.71
N GLU A 100 -1.43 -6.36 -3.26
CA GLU A 100 -2.22 -7.04 -2.23
C GLU A 100 -2.22 -6.24 -0.92
N MET A 101 -1.05 -5.76 -0.50
CA MET A 101 -0.91 -4.91 0.69
C MET A 101 -1.74 -3.62 0.57
N GLY A 102 -1.66 -2.92 -0.56
CA GLY A 102 -2.48 -1.72 -0.80
C GLY A 102 -3.98 -2.02 -0.77
N SER A 103 -4.38 -3.15 -1.35
CA SER A 103 -5.79 -3.59 -1.38
C SER A 103 -6.29 -3.92 0.02
N LYS A 104 -5.52 -4.68 0.82
CA LYS A 104 -5.84 -4.97 2.22
C LYS A 104 -5.92 -3.71 3.07
N GLY A 105 -4.99 -2.78 2.89
CA GLY A 105 -5.04 -1.48 3.58
C GLY A 105 -6.31 -0.70 3.26
N GLY A 106 -6.73 -0.70 1.99
CA GLY A 106 -7.99 -0.09 1.57
C GLY A 106 -9.22 -0.76 2.19
N GLN A 107 -9.23 -2.10 2.27
CA GLN A 107 -10.32 -2.86 2.90
C GLN A 107 -10.43 -2.58 4.40
N VAL A 108 -9.32 -2.64 5.14
CA VAL A 108 -9.29 -2.30 6.57
C VAL A 108 -9.79 -0.87 6.79
N ARG A 109 -9.38 0.07 5.94
CA ARG A 109 -9.85 1.45 6.06
C ARG A 109 -11.35 1.59 5.79
N LYS A 110 -11.88 0.85 4.81
CA LYS A 110 -13.31 0.82 4.51
C LYS A 110 -14.12 0.20 5.65
N GLU A 111 -13.60 -0.83 6.30
CA GLU A 111 -14.23 -1.42 7.49
C GLU A 111 -14.28 -0.44 8.66
N GLN A 112 -13.17 0.27 8.93
CA GLN A 112 -13.10 1.27 9.99
C GLN A 112 -14.04 2.47 9.79
N LEU A 113 -14.20 2.92 8.55
CA LEU A 113 -14.98 4.12 8.22
C LEU A 113 -16.44 3.83 7.81
N GLY A 114 -16.75 2.56 7.51
CA GLY A 114 -17.96 2.20 6.78
C GLY A 114 -17.93 2.65 5.31
N THR A 115 -18.96 2.27 4.56
CA THR A 115 -19.10 2.58 3.13
C THR A 115 -19.14 4.08 2.86
N GLU A 116 -19.92 4.82 3.63
CA GLU A 116 -20.09 6.27 3.43
C GLU A 116 -18.83 7.04 3.83
N GLY A 117 -18.20 6.72 4.96
CA GLY A 117 -16.94 7.36 5.36
C GLY A 117 -15.80 7.09 4.38
N TYR A 118 -15.75 5.89 3.77
CA TYR A 118 -14.77 5.58 2.73
C TYR A 118 -15.02 6.37 1.44
N LYS A 119 -16.29 6.51 1.00
CA LYS A 119 -16.65 7.35 -0.14
C LYS A 119 -16.30 8.81 0.11
N GLU A 120 -16.64 9.34 1.30
CA GLU A 120 -16.33 10.71 1.70
C GLU A 120 -14.83 10.99 1.67
N MET A 121 -14.01 10.05 2.19
CA MET A 121 -12.56 10.13 2.13
C MET A 121 -12.04 10.22 0.68
N GLY A 122 -12.59 9.41 -0.22
CA GLY A 122 -12.26 9.46 -1.64
C GLY A 122 -12.63 10.80 -2.27
N SER A 123 -13.81 11.33 -1.95
CA SER A 123 -14.29 12.64 -2.42
C SER A 123 -13.37 13.77 -1.94
N LYS A 124 -13.05 13.81 -0.64
CA LYS A 124 -12.14 14.81 -0.06
C LYS A 124 -10.75 14.75 -0.69
N GLY A 125 -10.25 13.55 -0.99
CA GLY A 125 -8.99 13.38 -1.72
C GLY A 125 -9.04 13.99 -3.12
N GLY A 126 -10.14 13.79 -3.85
CA GLY A 126 -10.38 14.40 -5.16
C GLY A 126 -10.48 15.91 -5.11
N GLU A 127 -11.21 16.45 -4.13
CA GLU A 127 -11.35 17.90 -3.91
C GLU A 127 -10.01 18.55 -3.57
N ALA A 128 -9.25 17.98 -2.62
CA ALA A 128 -7.92 18.45 -2.28
C ALA A 128 -6.98 18.44 -3.50
N ARG A 129 -7.08 17.42 -4.35
CA ARG A 129 -6.29 17.36 -5.58
C ARG A 129 -6.70 18.44 -6.59
N LYS A 130 -8.00 18.72 -6.71
CA LYS A 130 -8.54 19.78 -7.56
C LYS A 130 -8.12 21.16 -7.07
N GLU A 131 -8.09 21.37 -5.76
CA GLU A 131 -7.60 22.61 -5.15
C GLU A 131 -6.11 22.83 -5.47
N GLN A 132 -5.28 21.79 -5.33
CA GLN A 132 -3.84 21.85 -5.64
C GLN A 132 -3.53 22.15 -7.11
N LEU A 133 -4.29 21.55 -8.03
CA LEU A 133 -4.05 21.65 -9.47
C LEU A 133 -4.83 22.78 -10.16
N GLY A 134 -5.84 23.34 -9.48
CA GLY A 134 -6.86 24.16 -10.11
C GLY A 134 -7.80 23.37 -11.02
N THR A 135 -8.84 24.04 -11.53
CA THR A 135 -9.87 23.42 -12.37
C THR A 135 -9.30 22.86 -13.67
N GLU A 136 -8.42 23.60 -14.33
CA GLU A 136 -7.83 23.19 -15.61
C GLU A 136 -6.80 22.07 -15.42
N GLY A 137 -5.94 22.15 -14.40
CA GLY A 137 -5.00 21.07 -14.11
C GLY A 137 -5.70 19.77 -13.70
N TYR A 138 -6.82 19.86 -12.97
CA TYR A 138 -7.62 18.67 -12.64
C TYR A 138 -8.28 18.05 -13.87
N LYS A 139 -8.85 18.86 -14.77
CA LYS A 139 -9.39 18.38 -16.05
C LYS A 139 -8.30 17.73 -16.90
N GLU A 140 -7.13 18.36 -16.99
CA GLU A 140 -5.98 17.85 -17.75
C GLU A 140 -5.52 16.49 -17.21
N LEU A 141 -5.44 16.33 -15.88
CA LEU A 141 -5.11 15.05 -15.24
C LEU A 141 -6.13 13.96 -15.62
N GLY A 142 -7.43 14.29 -15.61
CA GLY A 142 -8.50 13.40 -16.04
C GLY A 142 -8.37 13.00 -17.50
N SER A 143 -8.14 13.96 -18.40
CA SER A 143 -7.93 13.72 -19.83
C SER A 143 -6.72 12.82 -20.08
N LYS A 144 -5.57 13.12 -19.46
CA LYS A 144 -4.35 12.31 -19.56
C LYS A 144 -4.58 10.87 -19.06
N GLY A 145 -5.32 10.71 -17.97
CA GLY A 145 -5.70 9.38 -17.46
C GLY A 145 -6.57 8.61 -18.45
N GLY A 146 -7.54 9.28 -19.07
CA GLY A 146 -8.38 8.70 -20.12
C GLY A 146 -7.59 8.29 -21.37
N GLU A 147 -6.68 9.14 -21.83
CA GLU A 147 -5.79 8.86 -22.96
C GLU A 147 -4.87 7.67 -22.68
N ALA A 148 -4.21 7.65 -21.52
CA ALA A 148 -3.37 6.51 -21.12
C ALA A 148 -4.19 5.21 -21.06
N ARG A 149 -5.44 5.27 -20.58
CA ARG A 149 -6.31 4.10 -20.55
C ARG A 149 -6.72 3.64 -21.95
N LYS A 150 -6.99 4.59 -22.85
CA LYS A 150 -7.28 4.32 -24.26
C LYS A 150 -6.09 3.71 -24.99
N GLU A 151 -4.87 4.15 -24.70
CA GLU A 151 -3.65 3.57 -25.24
C GLU A 151 -3.47 2.11 -24.79
N GLN A 152 -3.69 1.82 -23.50
CA GLN A 152 -3.54 0.47 -22.96
C GLN A 152 -4.54 -0.56 -23.52
N MET A 153 -5.79 -0.14 -23.79
CA MET A 153 -6.87 -1.05 -24.18
C MET A 153 -7.26 -0.95 -25.67
N GLY A 154 -6.73 0.04 -26.38
CA GLY A 154 -7.18 0.41 -27.72
C GLY A 154 -8.50 1.18 -27.75
N THR A 155 -8.82 1.75 -28.91
CA THR A 155 -10.02 2.58 -29.14
C THR A 155 -11.31 1.84 -28.85
N GLU A 156 -11.41 0.58 -29.29
CA GLU A 156 -12.63 -0.22 -29.12
C GLU A 156 -12.83 -0.63 -27.67
N GLY A 157 -11.80 -1.09 -26.96
CA GLY A 157 -11.89 -1.38 -25.52
C GLY A 157 -12.26 -0.14 -24.70
N TYR A 158 -11.74 1.04 -25.06
CA TYR A 158 -12.10 2.30 -24.40
C TYR A 158 -13.57 2.68 -24.63
N LYS A 159 -14.08 2.58 -25.86
CA LYS A 159 -15.50 2.84 -26.17
C LYS A 159 -16.41 1.87 -25.43
N GLU A 160 -16.06 0.58 -25.39
CA GLU A 160 -16.85 -0.45 -24.71
C GLU A 160 -16.87 -0.23 -23.19
N MET A 161 -15.78 0.27 -22.60
CA MET A 161 -15.72 0.74 -21.21
C MET A 161 -16.61 1.96 -20.95
N GLY A 162 -16.57 2.96 -21.83
CA GLY A 162 -17.46 4.11 -21.74
C GLY A 162 -18.93 3.71 -21.82
N ARG A 163 -19.27 2.78 -22.73
CA ARG A 163 -20.62 2.22 -22.85
C ARG A 163 -21.06 1.50 -21.58
N LYS A 164 -20.23 0.61 -21.02
CA LYS A 164 -20.51 -0.08 -19.74
C LYS A 164 -20.71 0.93 -18.61
N GLY A 165 -19.83 1.93 -18.50
CA GLY A 165 -19.93 2.98 -17.48
C GLY A 165 -21.22 3.80 -17.59
N GLY A 166 -21.62 4.18 -18.82
CA GLY A 166 -22.84 4.96 -19.09
C GLY A 166 -24.16 4.22 -18.81
N LEU A 167 -24.12 2.90 -18.62
CA LEU A 167 -25.29 2.12 -18.19
C LEU A 167 -25.51 2.16 -16.67
N SER A 168 -24.55 2.67 -15.90
CA SER A 168 -24.66 2.73 -14.44
C SER A 168 -25.80 3.66 -14.00
N THR A 169 -26.56 3.24 -13.00
CA THR A 169 -27.60 4.05 -12.34
C THR A 169 -27.19 4.38 -10.91
N ALA A 170 -28.04 5.11 -10.17
CA ALA A 170 -27.80 5.40 -8.76
C ALA A 170 -27.68 4.13 -7.91
N ASP A 171 -28.42 3.07 -8.27
CA ASP A 171 -28.56 1.86 -7.48
C ASP A 171 -27.82 0.65 -8.06
N LYS A 172 -27.44 0.68 -9.35
CA LYS A 172 -26.79 -0.45 -10.02
C LYS A 172 -25.55 0.01 -10.78
N SER A 173 -24.49 -0.78 -10.66
CA SER A 173 -23.31 -0.63 -11.49
C SER A 173 -23.61 -0.96 -12.95
N GLY A 174 -22.85 -0.37 -13.87
CA GLY A 174 -22.93 -0.70 -15.29
C GLY A 174 -22.68 -2.18 -15.58
N GLN A 175 -21.98 -2.90 -14.70
CA GLN A 175 -21.82 -4.36 -14.82
C GLN A 175 -23.12 -5.11 -14.56
N GLU A 176 -23.79 -4.81 -13.44
CA GLU A 176 -25.07 -5.45 -13.10
C GLU A 176 -26.13 -5.19 -14.18
N ARG A 177 -26.11 -4.01 -14.81
CA ARG A 177 -27.02 -3.65 -15.90
C ARG A 177 -26.73 -4.42 -17.19
N VAL A 178 -25.46 -4.64 -17.50
CA VAL A 178 -25.05 -5.43 -18.66
C VAL A 178 -25.50 -6.89 -18.52
N GLU A 179 -25.39 -7.44 -17.32
CA GLU A 179 -25.85 -8.80 -16.99
C GLU A 179 -27.38 -8.90 -17.00
N GLU A 180 -28.10 -7.92 -16.44
CA GLU A 180 -29.57 -7.85 -16.41
C GLU A 180 -30.19 -7.70 -17.80
N GLU A 181 -29.62 -6.84 -18.65
CA GLU A 181 -30.14 -6.58 -20.00
C GLU A 181 -29.59 -7.55 -21.07
N GLY A 182 -28.72 -8.49 -20.69
CA GLY A 182 -28.13 -9.46 -21.61
C GLY A 182 -27.25 -8.83 -22.69
N ILE A 183 -26.63 -7.67 -22.39
CA ILE A 183 -25.78 -6.95 -23.33
C ILE A 183 -24.46 -7.73 -23.47
N LYS A 184 -24.15 -8.19 -24.69
CA LYS A 184 -22.86 -8.85 -24.95
C LYS A 184 -21.74 -7.82 -24.91
N ILE A 185 -20.89 -7.95 -23.90
CA ILE A 185 -19.67 -7.18 -23.72
C ILE A 185 -18.47 -8.14 -23.74
N ASP A 186 -17.46 -7.83 -24.53
CA ASP A 186 -16.22 -8.60 -24.60
C ASP A 186 -15.24 -8.14 -23.50
N GLU A 187 -15.34 -8.75 -22.33
CA GLU A 187 -14.51 -8.42 -21.16
C GLU A 187 -12.99 -8.55 -21.42
N SER A 188 -12.57 -9.31 -22.44
CA SER A 188 -11.15 -9.46 -22.78
C SER A 188 -10.54 -8.14 -23.28
N LYS A 189 -11.35 -7.23 -23.81
CA LYS A 189 -10.91 -5.89 -24.28
C LYS A 189 -10.72 -4.87 -23.17
N TYR A 190 -11.08 -5.22 -21.93
CA TYR A 190 -11.05 -4.32 -20.76
C TYR A 190 -9.82 -4.55 -19.88
N ARG A 191 -9.17 -5.71 -20.02
CA ARG A 191 -7.97 -6.07 -19.27
C ARG A 191 -6.75 -5.54 -20.00
N THR A 192 -5.84 -4.92 -19.24
CA THR A 192 -4.53 -4.53 -19.74
C THR A 192 -3.81 -5.80 -20.21
N LYS A 193 -3.30 -5.79 -21.45
CA LYS A 193 -2.43 -6.87 -21.94
C LYS A 193 -1.28 -7.02 -20.94
N THR A 194 -1.11 -8.24 -20.43
CA THR A 194 -0.05 -8.58 -19.48
C THR A 194 1.26 -8.76 -20.21
#